data_AF-G4U1S9-F1
#
_entry.id   AF-G4U1S9-F1
#
_cell.length_a   1.000
_cell.length_b   1.000
_cell.length_c   1.000
_cell.angle_alpha   90.00
_cell.angle_beta   90.00
_cell.angle_gamma   90.00
#
_symmetry.space_group_name_H-M   'P 1'
#
loop_
_entity.id
_entity.type
_entity.pdbx_description
1 polymer ?
#
loop_
_entity_poly.entity_id
_entity_poly.type
_entity_poly.pdbx_seq_one_letter_code
_entity_poly.pdbx_strand_id
1 'polypeptide(L)'
;ATENNQEEWTELTGRMKGYMSTIEEQIALFETYPPEDMAVNEAFKRPLAQYVKCLEDMHDKVVNLEEKRRLDKHAFSKAIIKVKIDAEEILKINRDIEDRHGQFMGALGLFTALRIQSVERNTTVIKADVEATKANMKTVLTDVFQVESAAILQLPTVAFVASSVHRACLTGTRDAVLQTIWHWADDATSEKPIFWLCDIAGSGKSTVAMSAADAWRNEGVLGGQFFFSLTSSEGSSTEKFCSTIARDLVDYIPKLAPHVAGA
;
A
#
# COMPACT_ATOMS: atom_id res chain seq x y z
N ALA A 1 3.75 -46.98 -44.55
CA ALA A 1 3.13 -45.94 -43.72
C ALA A 1 3.30 -44.59 -44.42
N THR A 2 2.45 -44.31 -45.40
CA THR A 2 2.28 -42.97 -45.96
C THR A 2 0.82 -42.64 -45.71
N GLU A 3 0.52 -42.47 -44.42
CA GLU A 3 -0.79 -42.00 -43.98
C GLU A 3 -0.98 -40.55 -44.41
N ASN A 4 -2.25 -40.17 -44.45
CA ASN A 4 -2.76 -39.03 -45.16
C ASN A 4 -2.51 -37.73 -44.37
N ASN A 5 -1.35 -37.07 -44.54
CA ASN A 5 -1.02 -35.78 -43.89
C ASN A 5 -1.97 -34.60 -44.25
N GLN A 6 -3.06 -34.81 -45.00
CA GLN A 6 -4.00 -33.77 -45.42
C GLN A 6 -4.67 -33.06 -44.23
N GLU A 7 -4.97 -33.81 -43.18
CA GLU A 7 -5.59 -33.30 -41.95
C GLU A 7 -4.60 -32.41 -41.18
N GLU A 8 -3.33 -32.81 -41.11
CA GLU A 8 -2.25 -32.03 -40.47
C GLU A 8 -2.02 -30.67 -41.15
N TRP A 9 -2.06 -30.61 -42.49
CA TRP A 9 -1.92 -29.36 -43.25
C TRP A 9 -3.13 -28.43 -43.07
N THR A 10 -4.33 -29.00 -42.99
CA THR A 10 -5.56 -28.23 -42.75
C THR A 10 -5.56 -27.64 -41.34
N GLU A 11 -5.11 -28.42 -40.35
CA GLU A 11 -4.96 -27.98 -38.96
C GLU A 11 -3.92 -26.85 -38.83
N LEU A 12 -2.75 -27.01 -39.45
CA LEU A 12 -1.67 -26.01 -39.42
C LEU A 12 -2.13 -24.67 -39.99
N THR A 13 -2.78 -24.69 -41.16
CA THR A 13 -3.31 -23.49 -41.81
C THR A 13 -4.37 -22.81 -40.94
N GLY A 14 -5.27 -23.60 -40.32
CA GLY A 14 -6.27 -23.10 -39.38
C GLY A 14 -5.64 -22.41 -38.15
N ARG A 15 -4.58 -23.00 -37.58
CA ARG A 15 -3.85 -22.43 -36.44
C ARG A 15 -3.12 -21.14 -36.79
N MET A 16 -2.45 -21.10 -37.94
CA MET A 16 -1.79 -19.86 -38.42
C MET A 16 -2.79 -18.72 -38.56
N LYS A 17 -3.97 -18.99 -39.14
CA LYS A 17 -5.04 -17.99 -39.26
C LYS A 17 -5.54 -17.49 -37.92
N GLY A 18 -5.72 -18.38 -36.95
CA GLY A 18 -6.09 -18.01 -35.59
C GLY A 18 -5.07 -17.07 -34.93
N TYR A 19 -3.78 -17.38 -35.04
CA TYR A 19 -2.72 -16.53 -34.48
C TYR A 19 -2.65 -15.16 -35.16
N MET A 20 -2.81 -15.07 -36.48
CA MET A 20 -2.82 -13.79 -37.20
C MET A 20 -3.98 -12.91 -36.72
N SER A 21 -5.20 -13.46 -36.61
CA SER A 21 -6.37 -12.73 -36.11
C SER A 21 -6.15 -12.17 -34.69
N THR A 22 -5.54 -12.95 -33.79
CA THR A 22 -5.22 -12.46 -32.44
C THR A 22 -4.21 -11.32 -32.46
N ILE A 23 -3.21 -11.37 -33.35
CA ILE A 23 -2.20 -10.31 -33.46
C ILE A 23 -2.83 -9.03 -34.01
N GLU A 24 -3.71 -9.12 -35.01
CA GLU A 24 -4.44 -7.99 -35.57
C GLU A 24 -5.33 -7.29 -34.53
N GLU A 25 -6.06 -8.06 -33.71
CA GLU A 25 -6.84 -7.52 -32.59
C GLU A 25 -5.96 -6.77 -31.59
N GLN A 26 -4.78 -7.31 -31.25
CA GLN A 26 -3.84 -6.63 -30.37
C GLN A 26 -3.27 -5.36 -30.99
N ILE A 27 -3.00 -5.33 -32.30
CA ILE A 27 -2.57 -4.12 -33.04
C ILE A 27 -3.63 -3.02 -32.92
N ALA A 28 -4.91 -3.35 -33.10
CA ALA A 28 -5.99 -2.37 -32.99
C ALA A 28 -6.05 -1.72 -31.60
N LEU A 29 -5.75 -2.47 -30.53
CA LEU A 29 -5.65 -1.91 -29.18
C LEU A 29 -4.49 -0.91 -29.04
N PHE A 30 -3.35 -1.14 -29.71
CA PHE A 30 -2.23 -0.20 -29.70
C PHE A 30 -2.55 1.15 -30.37
N GLU A 31 -3.50 1.19 -31.30
CA GLU A 31 -3.90 2.42 -31.99
C GLU A 31 -4.75 3.35 -31.11
N THR A 32 -5.25 2.87 -29.97
CA THR A 32 -6.08 3.66 -29.03
C THR A 32 -5.27 4.45 -27.99
N TYR A 33 -3.93 4.38 -28.03
CA TYR A 33 -3.06 4.98 -27.02
C TYR A 33 -2.93 6.52 -27.12
N PRO A 34 -2.61 7.21 -26.02
CA PRO A 34 -2.47 8.67 -25.99
C PRO A 34 -1.38 9.22 -26.93
N PRO A 35 -1.51 10.46 -27.44
CA PRO A 35 -0.58 11.06 -28.41
C PRO A 35 0.85 11.25 -27.90
N GLU A 36 1.01 11.39 -26.59
CA GLU A 36 2.29 11.64 -25.91
C GLU A 36 3.30 10.49 -26.13
N ASP A 37 2.79 9.29 -26.42
CA ASP A 37 3.59 8.09 -26.65
C ASP A 37 3.77 7.72 -28.12
N MET A 38 3.25 8.55 -29.03
CA MET A 38 3.11 8.20 -30.44
C MET A 38 4.46 7.84 -31.08
N ALA A 39 5.56 8.51 -30.73
CA ALA A 39 6.88 8.22 -31.29
C ALA A 39 7.42 6.82 -30.91
N VAL A 40 7.22 6.38 -29.65
CA VAL A 40 7.64 5.04 -29.19
C VAL A 40 6.74 3.96 -29.79
N ASN A 41 5.44 4.27 -29.92
CA ASN A 41 4.47 3.38 -30.55
C ASN A 41 4.76 3.20 -32.06
N GLU A 42 5.04 4.27 -32.79
CA GLU A 42 5.38 4.22 -34.22
C GLU A 42 6.66 3.40 -34.49
N ALA A 43 7.66 3.50 -33.62
CA ALA A 43 8.88 2.70 -33.72
C ALA A 43 8.64 1.20 -33.57
N PHE A 44 7.65 0.78 -32.77
CA PHE A 44 7.27 -0.62 -32.58
C PHE A 44 6.26 -1.15 -33.62
N LYS A 45 5.33 -0.29 -34.08
CA LYS A 45 4.33 -0.64 -35.10
C LYS A 45 4.98 -1.18 -36.37
N ARG A 46 6.10 -0.60 -36.81
CA ARG A 46 6.77 -1.00 -38.05
C ARG A 46 7.29 -2.45 -38.02
N PRO A 47 8.10 -2.89 -37.03
CA PRO A 47 8.47 -4.30 -36.87
C PRO A 47 7.28 -5.25 -36.76
N LEU A 48 6.23 -4.87 -36.03
CA LEU A 48 5.02 -5.68 -35.85
C LEU A 48 4.26 -5.88 -37.18
N ALA A 49 4.05 -4.80 -37.94
CA ALA A 49 3.43 -4.87 -39.26
C ALA A 49 4.26 -5.71 -40.26
N GLN A 50 5.60 -5.61 -40.20
CA GLN A 50 6.50 -6.41 -41.03
C GLN A 50 6.49 -7.90 -40.67
N TYR A 51 6.25 -8.24 -39.39
CA TYR A 51 6.11 -9.61 -38.92
C TYR A 51 4.78 -10.21 -39.38
N VAL A 52 3.66 -9.50 -39.18
CA VAL A 52 2.32 -9.92 -39.64
C VAL A 52 2.31 -10.17 -41.14
N LYS A 53 2.83 -9.22 -41.93
CA LYS A 53 2.95 -9.38 -43.38
C LYS A 53 3.77 -10.62 -43.78
N CYS A 54 4.81 -10.94 -43.02
CA CYS A 54 5.60 -12.14 -43.28
C CYS A 54 4.79 -13.41 -43.02
N LEU A 55 3.99 -13.44 -41.96
CA LEU A 55 3.10 -14.56 -41.65
C LEU A 55 2.03 -14.74 -42.73
N GLU A 56 1.46 -13.65 -43.23
CA GLU A 56 0.52 -13.66 -44.37
C GLU A 56 1.17 -14.24 -45.64
N ASP A 57 2.33 -13.72 -46.03
CA ASP A 57 3.10 -14.20 -47.20
C ASP A 57 3.43 -15.70 -47.07
N MET A 58 3.68 -16.19 -45.85
CA MET A 58 3.99 -17.59 -45.59
C MET A 58 2.75 -18.47 -45.58
N HIS A 59 1.63 -17.98 -45.03
CA HIS A 59 0.33 -18.63 -45.13
C HIS A 59 -0.05 -18.86 -46.59
N ASP A 60 0.08 -17.83 -47.44
CA ASP A 60 -0.24 -17.93 -48.86
C ASP A 60 0.67 -18.93 -49.59
N LYS A 61 1.96 -18.99 -49.25
CA LYS A 61 2.88 -20.00 -49.79
C LYS A 61 2.45 -21.42 -49.39
N VAL A 62 2.07 -21.63 -48.14
CA VAL A 62 1.62 -22.94 -47.63
C VAL A 62 0.34 -23.39 -48.33
N VAL A 63 -0.64 -22.50 -48.48
CA VAL A 63 -1.91 -22.79 -49.18
C VAL A 63 -1.65 -23.16 -50.65
N ASN A 64 -0.82 -22.39 -51.36
CA ASN A 64 -0.46 -22.66 -52.76
C ASN A 64 0.26 -24.01 -52.93
N LEU A 65 1.15 -24.37 -51.99
CA LEU A 65 1.83 -25.67 -51.96
C LEU A 65 0.83 -26.81 -51.72
N GLU A 66 -0.14 -26.62 -50.83
CA GLU A 66 -1.21 -27.58 -50.58
C GLU A 66 -2.08 -27.83 -51.83
N GLU A 67 -2.51 -26.76 -52.51
CA GLU A 67 -3.31 -26.84 -53.74
C GLU A 67 -2.56 -27.54 -54.87
N LYS A 68 -1.28 -27.19 -55.08
CA LYS A 68 -0.42 -27.84 -56.08
C LYS A 68 -0.26 -29.33 -55.79
N ARG A 69 -0.14 -29.72 -54.52
CA ARG A 69 -0.07 -31.13 -54.11
C ARG A 69 -1.38 -31.89 -54.35
N ARG A 70 -2.54 -31.24 -54.19
CA ARG A 70 -3.86 -31.81 -54.52
C ARG A 70 -3.97 -32.09 -56.02
N LEU A 71 -3.50 -31.18 -56.88
CA LEU A 71 -3.49 -31.34 -58.34
C LEU A 71 -2.51 -32.45 -58.80
N ASP A 72 -1.31 -32.53 -58.21
CA ASP A 72 -0.29 -33.54 -58.51
C ASP A 72 -0.62 -34.95 -57.96
N LYS A 73 -1.63 -35.11 -57.10
CA LYS A 73 -2.16 -36.43 -56.69
C LYS A 73 -2.98 -37.09 -57.80
N HIS A 74 -3.53 -36.31 -58.74
CA HIS A 74 -4.34 -36.81 -59.86
C HIS A 74 -3.52 -37.25 -61.09
N ALA A 75 -2.25 -36.85 -61.20
CA ALA A 75 -1.34 -37.25 -62.28
C ALA A 75 -0.42 -38.40 -61.82
N PHE A 76 -0.72 -39.63 -62.25
CA PHE A 76 -0.01 -40.84 -61.84
C PHE A 76 1.49 -40.84 -62.29
N SER A 77 2.40 -41.12 -61.35
CA SER A 77 3.87 -41.37 -61.48
C SER A 77 4.85 -40.16 -61.59
N LYS A 78 5.43 -39.73 -60.45
CA LYS A 78 6.67 -38.89 -60.36
C LYS A 78 7.32 -38.93 -58.96
N ALA A 79 7.38 -40.11 -58.35
CA ALA A 79 7.64 -40.30 -56.91
C ALA A 79 9.02 -39.84 -56.38
N ILE A 80 10.04 -39.63 -57.22
CA ILE A 80 11.40 -39.29 -56.74
C ILE A 80 11.69 -37.77 -56.77
N ILE A 81 10.96 -36.98 -57.57
CA ILE A 81 11.07 -35.51 -57.59
C ILE A 81 10.22 -34.88 -56.47
N LYS A 82 9.20 -35.59 -55.98
CA LYS A 82 8.19 -35.16 -55.00
C LYS A 82 8.72 -35.03 -53.56
N VAL A 83 9.77 -35.76 -53.19
CA VAL A 83 10.35 -35.77 -51.82
C VAL A 83 11.37 -34.65 -51.60
N LYS A 84 11.98 -34.13 -52.68
CA LYS A 84 13.08 -33.14 -52.58
C LYS A 84 12.60 -31.68 -52.55
N ILE A 85 11.41 -31.43 -53.09
CA ILE A 85 10.72 -30.13 -53.00
C ILE A 85 10.11 -29.91 -51.60
N ASP A 86 9.98 -30.98 -50.80
CA ASP A 86 9.22 -31.01 -49.53
C ASP A 86 10.05 -30.65 -48.28
N ALA A 87 11.39 -30.59 -48.33
CA ALA A 87 12.21 -30.31 -47.14
C ALA A 87 12.87 -28.91 -47.18
N GLU A 88 13.44 -28.51 -48.31
CA GLU A 88 14.19 -27.24 -48.40
C GLU A 88 13.28 -26.02 -48.34
N GLU A 89 12.11 -26.06 -48.97
CA GLU A 89 11.11 -24.97 -48.91
C GLU A 89 10.53 -24.83 -47.49
N ILE A 90 10.26 -25.94 -46.80
CA ILE A 90 9.81 -25.93 -45.40
C ILE A 90 10.90 -25.38 -44.47
N LEU A 91 12.16 -25.80 -44.67
CA LEU A 91 13.30 -25.27 -43.92
C LEU A 91 13.52 -23.78 -44.17
N LYS A 92 13.25 -23.31 -45.39
CA LYS A 92 13.30 -21.89 -45.73
C LYS A 92 12.19 -21.10 -45.04
N ILE A 93 10.95 -21.60 -45.05
CA ILE A 93 9.83 -20.99 -44.33
C ILE A 93 10.14 -20.89 -42.84
N ASN A 94 10.63 -21.97 -42.22
CA ASN A 94 10.99 -21.95 -40.80
C ASN A 94 12.10 -20.95 -40.48
N ARG A 95 13.16 -20.89 -41.31
CA ARG A 95 14.23 -19.89 -41.15
C ARG A 95 13.70 -18.46 -41.27
N ASP A 96 12.82 -18.21 -42.23
CA ASP A 96 12.21 -16.89 -42.44
C ASP A 96 11.29 -16.50 -41.26
N ILE A 97 10.52 -17.45 -40.69
CA ILE A 97 9.73 -17.24 -39.46
C ILE A 97 10.66 -16.89 -38.30
N GLU A 98 11.68 -17.70 -38.06
CA GLU A 98 12.59 -17.54 -36.92
C GLU A 98 13.33 -16.20 -36.96
N ASP A 99 13.86 -15.80 -38.13
CA ASP A 99 14.55 -14.52 -38.30
C ASP A 99 13.61 -13.34 -38.05
N ARG A 100 12.41 -13.36 -38.64
CA ARG A 100 11.43 -12.27 -38.50
C ARG A 100 10.84 -12.21 -37.10
N HIS A 101 10.58 -13.36 -36.48
CA HIS A 101 10.17 -13.45 -35.09
C HIS A 101 11.25 -12.91 -34.16
N GLY A 102 12.54 -13.24 -34.40
CA GLY A 102 13.67 -12.70 -33.66
C GLY A 102 13.77 -11.18 -33.73
N GLN A 103 13.62 -10.60 -34.92
CA GLN A 103 13.62 -9.15 -35.11
C GLN A 103 12.44 -8.47 -34.39
N PHE A 104 11.25 -9.06 -34.47
CA PHE A 104 10.08 -8.59 -33.74
C PHE A 104 10.28 -8.64 -32.23
N MET A 105 10.77 -9.76 -31.69
CA MET A 105 11.03 -9.93 -30.26
C MET A 105 12.11 -8.96 -29.74
N GLY A 106 13.12 -8.65 -30.55
CA GLY A 106 14.10 -7.61 -30.23
C GLY A 106 13.47 -6.22 -30.11
N ALA A 107 12.61 -5.85 -31.05
CA ALA A 107 11.87 -4.58 -31.01
C ALA A 107 10.88 -4.52 -29.83
N LEU A 108 10.17 -5.62 -29.55
CA LEU A 108 9.27 -5.75 -28.40
C LEU A 108 10.04 -5.58 -27.07
N GLY A 109 11.24 -6.15 -26.96
CA GLY A 109 12.10 -6.00 -25.80
C GLY A 109 12.47 -4.54 -25.54
N LEU A 110 12.90 -3.81 -26.57
CA LEU A 110 13.22 -2.39 -26.46
C LEU A 110 11.99 -1.54 -26.12
N PHE A 111 10.86 -1.79 -26.77
CA PHE A 111 9.60 -1.12 -26.49
C PHE A 111 9.18 -1.31 -25.02
N THR A 112 9.20 -2.56 -24.54
CA THR A 112 8.85 -2.90 -23.17
C THR A 112 9.79 -2.20 -22.17
N ALA A 113 11.09 -2.19 -22.44
CA ALA A 113 12.07 -1.50 -21.59
C ALA A 113 11.82 0.01 -21.50
N LEU A 114 11.55 0.68 -22.63
CA LEU A 114 11.22 2.11 -22.65
C LEU A 114 9.94 2.42 -21.86
N ARG A 115 8.93 1.55 -21.96
CA ARG A 115 7.68 1.68 -21.20
C ARG A 115 7.87 1.50 -19.69
N ILE A 116 8.60 0.45 -19.29
CA ILE A 116 8.96 0.24 -17.88
C ILE A 116 9.72 1.46 -17.34
N GLN A 117 10.68 2.00 -18.10
CA GLN A 117 11.45 3.15 -17.67
C GLN A 117 10.58 4.43 -17.51
N SER A 118 9.56 4.62 -18.36
CA SER A 118 8.61 5.72 -18.22
C SER A 118 7.79 5.60 -16.93
N VAL A 119 7.29 4.38 -16.64
CA VAL A 119 6.56 4.09 -15.39
C VAL A 119 7.45 4.29 -14.17
N GLU A 120 8.71 3.85 -14.21
CA GLU A 120 9.67 4.05 -13.12
C GLU A 120 9.90 5.54 -12.84
N ARG A 121 10.12 6.36 -13.88
CA ARG A 121 10.29 7.81 -13.72
C ARG A 121 9.08 8.46 -13.08
N ASN A 122 7.88 8.18 -13.59
CA ASN A 122 6.64 8.74 -13.02
C ASN A 122 6.45 8.31 -11.56
N THR A 123 6.79 7.06 -11.24
CA THR A 123 6.76 6.54 -9.86
C THR A 123 7.73 7.29 -8.94
N THR A 124 8.93 7.63 -9.41
CA THR A 124 9.90 8.40 -8.60
C THR A 124 9.42 9.83 -8.32
N VAL A 125 8.77 10.48 -9.28
CA VAL A 125 8.19 11.82 -9.10
C VAL A 125 7.06 11.77 -8.07
N ILE A 126 6.11 10.84 -8.22
CA ILE A 126 5.01 10.64 -7.26
C ILE A 126 5.56 10.39 -5.85
N LYS A 127 6.60 9.57 -5.71
CA LYS A 127 7.23 9.31 -4.41
C LYS A 127 7.79 10.59 -3.78
N ALA A 128 8.43 11.46 -4.56
CA ALA A 128 8.95 12.73 -4.07
C ALA A 128 7.81 13.66 -3.60
N ASP A 129 6.73 13.76 -4.38
CA ASP A 129 5.56 14.58 -4.03
C ASP A 129 4.86 14.08 -2.77
N VAL A 130 4.78 12.75 -2.57
CA VAL A 130 4.23 12.14 -1.35
C VAL A 130 5.07 12.49 -0.13
N GLU A 131 6.40 12.39 -0.21
CA GLU A 131 7.27 12.76 0.92
C GLU A 131 7.23 14.27 1.21
N ALA A 132 7.15 15.11 0.17
CA ALA A 132 6.96 16.56 0.35
C ALA A 132 5.62 16.87 1.04
N THR A 133 4.53 16.22 0.60
CA THR A 133 3.21 16.37 1.22
C THR A 133 3.20 15.93 2.67
N LYS A 134 3.88 14.82 2.99
CA LYS A 134 4.06 14.33 4.37
C LYS A 134 4.83 15.32 5.24
N ALA A 135 5.91 15.92 4.73
CA ALA A 135 6.67 16.95 5.45
C ALA A 135 5.83 18.20 5.71
N ASN A 136 5.05 18.64 4.71
CA ASN A 136 4.13 19.76 4.85
C ASN A 136 3.04 19.47 5.89
N MET A 137 2.43 18.29 5.87
CA MET A 137 1.42 17.88 6.85
C MET A 137 2.00 17.86 8.28
N LYS A 138 3.23 17.38 8.46
CA LYS A 138 3.91 17.40 9.76
C LYS A 138 4.11 18.83 10.27
N THR A 139 4.47 19.76 9.36
CA THR A 139 4.70 21.18 9.69
C THR A 139 3.40 21.86 10.10
N VAL A 140 2.32 21.67 9.34
CA VAL A 140 0.99 22.19 9.69
C VAL A 140 0.52 21.65 11.03
N LEU A 141 0.76 20.37 11.30
CA LEU A 141 0.42 19.76 12.58
C LEU A 141 1.19 20.42 13.73
N THR A 142 2.50 20.67 13.59
CA THR A 142 3.28 21.37 14.61
C THR A 142 2.85 22.82 14.80
N ASP A 143 2.51 23.55 13.74
CA ASP A 143 2.10 24.95 13.82
C ASP A 143 0.74 25.09 14.53
N VAL A 144 -0.22 24.21 14.22
CA VAL A 144 -1.53 24.17 14.91
C VAL A 144 -1.35 23.89 16.40
N PHE A 145 -0.48 22.96 16.78
CA PHE A 145 -0.25 22.64 18.19
C PHE A 145 0.59 23.68 18.95
N GLN A 146 1.51 24.40 18.28
CA GLN A 146 2.33 25.41 18.95
C GLN A 146 1.58 26.69 19.29
N VAL A 147 0.61 27.10 18.48
CA VAL A 147 -0.15 28.34 18.71
C VAL A 147 -1.09 28.24 19.93
N GLU A 148 -1.60 27.04 20.26
CA GLU A 148 -2.51 26.85 21.40
C GLU A 148 -1.79 26.53 22.72
N SER A 149 -0.56 26.02 22.66
CA SER A 149 0.22 25.64 23.85
C SER A 149 0.64 26.85 24.70
N ALA A 150 0.90 28.01 24.10
CA ALA A 150 1.39 29.19 24.83
C ALA A 150 0.38 29.73 25.87
N ALA A 151 -0.93 29.68 25.58
CA ALA A 151 -1.97 30.11 26.53
C ALA A 151 -2.15 29.08 27.66
N ILE A 152 -2.06 27.79 27.33
CA ILE A 152 -2.23 26.69 28.30
C ILE A 152 -1.04 26.64 29.27
N LEU A 153 0.17 26.94 28.81
CA LEU A 153 1.36 27.06 29.66
C LEU A 153 1.28 28.22 30.68
N GLN A 154 0.40 29.20 30.47
CA GLN A 154 0.17 30.30 31.41
C GLN A 154 -0.89 29.99 32.47
N LEU A 155 -1.58 28.85 32.39
CA LEU A 155 -2.59 28.49 33.38
C LEU A 155 -1.97 28.37 34.77
N PRO A 156 -2.59 28.98 35.81
CA PRO A 156 -2.08 28.88 37.17
C PRO A 156 -2.23 27.44 37.64
N THR A 157 -1.11 26.79 37.95
CA THR A 157 -1.12 25.41 38.45
C THR A 157 -0.53 25.31 39.83
N VAL A 158 -0.84 24.21 40.51
CA VAL A 158 -0.23 23.88 41.79
C VAL A 158 1.18 23.33 41.55
N ALA A 159 2.19 23.90 42.23
CA ALA A 159 3.56 23.40 42.26
C ALA A 159 3.75 22.29 43.33
N PHE A 160 2.77 22.12 44.22
CA PHE A 160 2.76 21.08 45.23
C PHE A 160 2.74 19.68 44.59
N VAL A 161 3.80 18.92 44.85
CA VAL A 161 3.90 17.52 44.42
C VAL A 161 3.41 16.65 45.57
N ALA A 162 2.27 15.98 45.40
CA ALA A 162 1.70 15.14 46.47
C ALA A 162 2.67 14.07 46.99
N SER A 163 3.58 13.58 46.15
CA SER A 163 4.63 12.63 46.52
C SER A 163 5.63 13.18 47.54
N SER A 164 5.72 14.50 47.72
CA SER A 164 6.56 15.11 48.74
C SER A 164 5.97 14.98 50.16
N VAL A 165 4.67 14.65 50.27
CA VAL A 165 3.95 14.53 51.55
C VAL A 165 3.41 13.12 51.76
N HIS A 166 2.97 12.45 50.71
CA HIS A 166 2.45 11.09 50.76
C HIS A 166 3.36 10.14 50.00
N ARG A 167 3.73 9.03 50.63
CA ARG A 167 4.41 7.92 49.96
C ARG A 167 3.39 6.91 49.48
N ALA A 168 3.74 6.17 48.43
CA ALA A 168 3.01 4.97 48.01
C ALA A 168 3.02 3.91 49.13
N CYS A 169 2.05 3.00 49.08
CA CYS A 169 1.99 1.82 49.91
C CYS A 169 3.26 0.99 49.77
N LEU A 170 3.64 0.31 50.86
CA LEU A 170 4.72 -0.68 50.80
C LEU A 170 4.27 -1.86 49.94
N THR A 171 5.20 -2.47 49.21
CA THR A 171 4.94 -3.64 48.38
C THR A 171 4.28 -4.76 49.19
N GLY A 172 3.19 -5.34 48.66
CA GLY A 172 2.43 -6.41 49.32
C GLY A 172 1.47 -5.92 50.41
N THR A 173 1.27 -4.62 50.55
CA THR A 173 0.32 -4.03 51.50
C THR A 173 -0.82 -3.35 50.77
N ARG A 174 -2.04 -3.44 51.31
CA ARG A 174 -3.26 -2.83 50.73
C ARG A 174 -3.63 -3.31 49.33
N ASP A 175 -3.04 -4.41 48.85
CA ASP A 175 -3.30 -4.99 47.53
C ASP A 175 -4.80 -5.22 47.28
N ALA A 176 -5.54 -5.76 48.24
CA ALA A 176 -6.98 -6.00 48.09
C ALA A 176 -7.78 -4.70 47.80
N VAL A 177 -7.39 -3.59 48.45
CA VAL A 177 -8.02 -2.29 48.23
C VAL A 177 -7.63 -1.72 46.86
N LEU A 178 -6.35 -1.80 46.48
CA LEU A 178 -5.87 -1.36 45.18
C LEU A 178 -6.53 -2.14 44.04
N GLN A 179 -6.66 -3.46 44.17
CA GLN A 179 -7.38 -4.31 43.21
C GLN A 179 -8.85 -3.90 43.06
N THR A 180 -9.50 -3.46 44.15
CA THR A 180 -10.88 -2.96 44.09
C THR A 180 -10.95 -1.64 43.32
N ILE A 181 -9.96 -0.76 43.50
CA ILE A 181 -9.84 0.50 42.74
C ILE A 181 -9.59 0.21 41.26
N TRP A 182 -8.72 -0.75 40.92
CA TRP A 182 -8.45 -1.16 39.54
C TRP A 182 -9.69 -1.69 38.85
N HIS A 183 -10.40 -2.60 39.50
CA HIS A 183 -11.63 -3.15 38.94
C HIS A 183 -12.69 -2.05 38.72
N TRP A 184 -12.79 -1.08 39.62
CA TRP A 184 -13.67 0.07 39.43
C TRP A 184 -13.24 0.96 38.25
N ALA A 185 -11.95 1.23 38.10
CA ALA A 185 -11.43 2.11 37.05
C ALA A 185 -11.53 1.47 35.65
N ASP A 186 -11.36 0.14 35.57
CA ASP A 186 -11.42 -0.62 34.31
C ASP A 186 -12.84 -1.01 33.90
N ASP A 187 -13.85 -0.80 34.76
CA ASP A 187 -15.24 -1.10 34.45
C ASP A 187 -15.85 -0.03 33.52
N ALA A 188 -15.60 -0.22 32.22
CA ALA A 188 -16.15 0.62 31.15
C ALA A 188 -17.70 0.60 31.06
N THR A 189 -18.38 -0.31 31.77
CA THR A 189 -19.85 -0.40 31.81
C THR A 189 -20.46 0.39 32.97
N SER A 190 -19.65 0.86 33.91
CA SER A 190 -20.10 1.58 35.09
C SER A 190 -20.33 3.06 34.80
N GLU A 191 -21.52 3.56 35.13
CA GLU A 191 -21.84 5.00 35.08
C GLU A 191 -21.31 5.78 36.31
N LYS A 192 -20.44 5.18 37.14
CA LYS A 192 -19.98 5.76 38.41
C LYS A 192 -18.54 6.30 38.30
N PRO A 193 -18.35 7.59 37.94
CA PRO A 193 -17.02 8.18 37.72
C PRO A 193 -16.27 8.53 39.00
N ILE A 194 -16.81 8.24 40.19
CA ILE A 194 -16.21 8.59 41.48
C ILE A 194 -16.06 7.34 42.34
N PHE A 195 -14.82 7.04 42.74
CA PHE A 195 -14.53 6.06 43.78
C PHE A 195 -14.46 6.71 45.15
N TRP A 196 -15.19 6.18 46.12
CA TRP A 196 -15.21 6.70 47.49
C TRP A 196 -14.52 5.72 48.45
N LEU A 197 -13.31 6.06 48.90
CA LEU A 197 -12.55 5.27 49.87
C LEU A 197 -12.88 5.67 51.33
N CYS A 198 -13.89 5.00 51.90
CA CYS A 198 -14.26 5.13 53.31
C CYS A 198 -13.30 4.33 54.22
N ASP A 199 -12.64 4.99 55.17
CA ASP A 199 -11.84 4.32 56.21
C ASP A 199 -11.58 5.26 57.40
N ILE A 200 -11.16 4.72 58.54
CA ILE A 200 -10.85 5.47 59.75
C ILE A 200 -9.70 6.47 59.53
N ALA A 201 -9.68 7.55 60.31
CA ALA A 201 -8.59 8.53 60.25
C ALA A 201 -7.23 7.85 60.59
N GLY A 202 -6.16 8.27 59.90
CA GLY A 202 -4.82 7.69 60.09
C GLY A 202 -4.59 6.34 59.41
N SER A 203 -5.59 5.72 58.78
CA SER A 203 -5.44 4.42 58.12
C SER A 203 -4.60 4.43 56.83
N GLY A 204 -4.11 5.59 56.37
CA GLY A 204 -3.31 5.68 55.15
C GLY A 204 -4.09 5.79 53.84
N LYS A 205 -5.32 6.31 53.85
CA LYS A 205 -6.10 6.55 52.62
C LYS A 205 -5.34 7.33 51.55
N SER A 206 -4.67 8.43 51.92
CA SER A 206 -3.86 9.22 50.98
C SER A 206 -2.69 8.44 50.40
N THR A 207 -2.11 7.51 51.16
CA THR A 207 -1.07 6.57 50.71
C THR A 207 -1.61 5.61 49.64
N VAL A 208 -2.84 5.10 49.81
CA VAL A 208 -3.51 4.26 48.80
C VAL A 208 -3.79 5.05 47.52
N ALA A 209 -4.31 6.27 47.64
CA ALA A 209 -4.54 7.14 46.47
C ALA A 209 -3.24 7.49 45.73
N MET A 210 -2.14 7.72 46.47
CA MET A 210 -0.82 7.95 45.89
C MET A 210 -0.32 6.72 45.13
N SER A 211 -0.45 5.52 45.71
CA SER A 211 -0.13 4.27 45.01
C SER A 211 -0.92 4.10 43.72
N ALA A 212 -2.21 4.44 43.74
CA ALA A 212 -3.05 4.33 42.55
C ALA A 212 -2.58 5.31 41.44
N ALA A 213 -2.35 6.57 41.80
CA ALA A 213 -1.86 7.58 40.87
C ALA A 213 -0.47 7.24 40.30
N ASP A 214 0.45 6.72 41.11
CA ASP A 214 1.79 6.32 40.68
C ASP A 214 1.74 5.15 39.69
N ALA A 215 0.88 4.15 39.92
CA ALA A 215 0.68 3.05 38.99
C ALA A 215 0.13 3.54 37.65
N TRP A 216 -0.94 4.34 37.63
CA TRP A 216 -1.48 4.90 36.38
C TRP A 216 -0.51 5.81 35.65
N ARG A 217 0.34 6.55 36.37
CA ARG A 217 1.41 7.34 35.77
C ARG A 217 2.44 6.45 35.08
N ASN A 218 2.85 5.36 35.72
CA ASN A 218 3.82 4.41 35.15
C ASN A 218 3.26 3.64 33.96
N GLU A 219 1.95 3.36 33.96
CA GLU A 219 1.24 2.74 32.84
C GLU A 219 0.96 3.73 31.70
N GLY A 220 1.10 5.04 31.96
CA GLY A 220 0.83 6.08 30.97
C GLY A 220 -0.66 6.28 30.70
N VAL A 221 -1.54 6.01 31.67
CA VAL A 221 -3.00 6.18 31.55
C VAL A 221 -3.56 7.29 32.45
N LEU A 222 -2.70 7.92 33.28
CA LEU A 222 -3.10 9.02 34.16
C LEU A 222 -3.31 10.32 33.36
N GLY A 223 -4.56 10.71 33.16
CA GLY A 223 -4.90 11.96 32.45
C GLY A 223 -4.68 13.26 33.24
N GLY A 224 -4.54 13.18 34.56
CA GLY A 224 -4.23 14.32 35.42
C GLY A 224 -4.43 13.99 36.89
N GLN A 225 -3.87 14.82 37.79
CA GLN A 225 -4.02 14.60 39.22
C GLN A 225 -4.11 15.90 40.01
N PHE A 226 -4.84 15.86 41.12
CA PHE A 226 -4.86 16.94 42.10
C PHE A 226 -5.09 16.38 43.50
N PHE A 227 -4.25 16.77 44.46
CA PHE A 227 -4.38 16.37 45.85
C PHE A 227 -4.72 17.59 46.71
N PHE A 228 -5.93 17.60 47.26
CA PHE A 228 -6.33 18.60 48.25
C PHE A 228 -5.58 18.37 49.55
N SER A 229 -4.99 19.43 50.11
CA SER A 229 -4.28 19.38 51.39
C SER A 229 -4.46 20.70 52.14
N LEU A 230 -4.90 20.62 53.38
CA LEU A 230 -5.06 21.78 54.26
C LEU A 230 -3.71 22.40 54.67
N THR A 231 -2.62 21.64 54.54
CA THR A 231 -1.27 22.09 54.94
C THR A 231 -0.50 22.73 53.78
N SER A 232 -1.02 22.68 52.54
CA SER A 232 -0.45 23.40 51.41
C SER A 232 -1.33 24.59 51.05
N SER A 233 -0.73 25.78 51.00
CA SER A 233 -1.45 27.02 50.63
C SER A 233 -2.06 26.94 49.23
N GLU A 234 -1.48 26.16 48.33
CA GLU A 234 -1.95 25.98 46.95
C GLU A 234 -2.98 24.85 46.79
N GLY A 235 -2.97 23.84 47.67
CA GLY A 235 -3.87 22.69 47.63
C GLY A 235 -5.02 22.77 48.63
N SER A 236 -5.09 23.84 49.43
CA SER A 236 -6.16 24.06 50.40
C SER A 236 -7.44 24.63 49.80
N SER A 237 -7.43 25.06 48.52
CA SER A 237 -8.58 25.61 47.81
C SER A 237 -8.80 24.93 46.46
N THR A 238 -9.97 25.14 45.87
CA THR A 238 -10.33 24.66 44.53
C THR A 238 -9.88 25.58 43.39
N GLU A 239 -9.30 26.74 43.70
CA GLU A 239 -9.00 27.81 42.74
C GLU A 239 -8.11 27.32 41.58
N LYS A 240 -7.12 26.49 41.89
CA LYS A 240 -6.18 25.92 40.91
C LYS A 240 -6.55 24.51 40.43
N PHE A 241 -7.67 23.95 40.90
CA PHE A 241 -8.06 22.57 40.57
C PHE A 241 -8.32 22.42 39.07
N CYS A 242 -9.24 23.21 38.52
CA CYS A 242 -9.64 23.12 37.12
C CYS A 242 -8.49 23.43 36.17
N SER A 243 -7.70 24.47 36.44
CA SER A 243 -6.56 24.87 35.60
C SER A 243 -5.44 23.84 35.61
N THR A 244 -5.16 23.21 36.76
CA THR A 244 -4.16 22.12 36.87
C THR A 244 -4.63 20.91 36.08
N ILE A 245 -5.87 20.46 36.27
CA ILE A 245 -6.42 19.30 35.54
C ILE A 245 -6.51 19.58 34.04
N ALA A 246 -6.92 20.79 33.62
CA ALA A 246 -6.99 21.15 32.21
C ALA A 246 -5.61 21.10 31.53
N ARG A 247 -4.56 21.60 32.20
CA ARG A 247 -3.20 21.50 31.68
C ARG A 247 -2.73 20.04 31.60
N ASP A 248 -2.88 19.28 32.67
CA ASP A 248 -2.48 17.86 32.69
C ASP A 248 -3.20 17.06 31.59
N LEU A 249 -4.49 17.33 31.37
CA LEU A 249 -5.28 16.67 30.32
C LEU A 249 -4.83 17.05 28.91
N VAL A 250 -4.37 18.29 28.69
CA VAL A 250 -3.81 18.70 27.39
C VAL A 250 -2.44 18.06 27.17
N ASP A 251 -1.61 17.99 28.21
CA ASP A 251 -0.32 17.29 28.15
C ASP A 251 -0.52 15.79 27.84
N TYR A 252 -1.58 15.19 28.38
CA TYR A 252 -1.95 13.79 28.13
C TYR A 252 -2.65 13.59 26.76
N ILE A 253 -3.57 14.47 26.39
CA ILE A 253 -4.37 14.43 25.15
C ILE A 253 -4.24 15.79 24.44
N PRO A 254 -3.21 15.98 23.61
CA PRO A 254 -2.94 17.27 22.95
C PRO A 254 -4.09 17.80 22.10
N LYS A 255 -4.98 16.92 21.62
CA LYS A 255 -6.20 17.29 20.86
C LYS A 255 -7.22 18.10 21.68
N LEU A 256 -7.08 18.14 23.00
CA LEU A 256 -7.93 18.96 23.87
C LEU A 256 -7.48 20.42 23.93
N ALA A 257 -6.24 20.75 23.51
CA ALA A 257 -5.71 22.11 23.50
C ALA A 257 -6.65 23.18 22.90
N PRO A 258 -7.28 22.99 21.72
CA PRO A 258 -8.16 24.01 21.14
C PRO A 258 -9.40 24.28 22.01
N HIS A 259 -9.91 23.23 22.64
CA HIS A 259 -11.11 23.28 23.46
C HIS A 259 -10.83 23.94 24.82
N VAL A 260 -9.63 23.72 25.37
CA VAL A 260 -9.20 24.33 26.63
C VAL A 260 -8.80 25.79 26.43
N ALA A 261 -8.13 26.12 25.33
CA ALA A 261 -7.72 27.50 25.03
C ALA A 261 -8.89 28.43 24.68
N GLY A 262 -10.00 27.87 24.16
CA GLY A 262 -11.20 28.62 23.79
C GLY A 262 -12.25 28.79 24.90
N ALA A 263 -12.05 28.19 26.07
CA ALA A 263 -12.98 28.24 27.21
C ALA A 263 -12.72 29.45 28.13
#